data_AF-A0A6C2YN97-F1
#
_entry.id   AF-A0A6C2YN97-F1
#
_cell.length_a   1.000
_cell.length_b   1.000
_cell.length_c   1.000
_cell.angle_alpha   90.00
_cell.angle_beta   90.00
_cell.angle_gamma   90.00
#
_symmetry.space_group_name_H-M   'P 1'
#
loop_
_entity.id
_entity.type
_entity.pdbx_description
1 polymer ?
#
loop_
_entity_poly.entity_id
_entity_poly.type
_entity_poly.pdbx_seq_one_letter_code
_entity_poly.pdbx_strand_id
1 'polypeptide(L)'
;MNRSFAWLLSLLGLLTCPIVANGETVIRCEGTYPKHLQGVALDRDALYWSFTTKLVKTDRAGKKLQERDVVDHHGDLCLHRGELLVAVNLGKFNDPQGNADNWIYRYRAADLQFLGKIAIPQVKYGAGGIGVRENRFVVVGGLAPGIDHNLVYEYDSEWKFQKAHRITSGYTLMGIQTATFAGGRWYFGCYGKPPMLLIANERFELLGKFEFDASLGIVGDDSGSLWIASGRCNGAAGCEGSIRRFQPTQSGPPRVDSPREAPPKR
;
A
#
# COMPACT_ATOMS: atom_id res chain seq x y z
N MET A 1 -51.84 -59.24 -30.83
CA MET A 1 -50.80 -58.56 -31.65
C MET A 1 -50.72 -57.11 -31.16
N ASN A 2 -49.79 -56.77 -30.27
CA ASN A 2 -48.46 -56.18 -30.57
C ASN A 2 -48.59 -54.91 -31.44
N ARG A 3 -48.16 -53.69 -31.06
CA ARG A 3 -47.05 -53.24 -30.22
C ARG A 3 -47.28 -51.79 -29.75
N SER A 4 -46.91 -51.45 -28.52
CA SER A 4 -46.70 -50.05 -28.09
C SER A 4 -45.20 -49.82 -27.95
N PHE A 5 -44.68 -48.83 -28.68
CA PHE A 5 -43.30 -48.37 -28.64
C PHE A 5 -43.08 -47.53 -27.37
N ALA A 6 -42.19 -47.97 -26.48
CA ALA A 6 -41.67 -47.16 -25.38
C ALA A 6 -40.35 -46.52 -25.82
N TRP A 7 -40.31 -45.19 -25.84
CA TRP A 7 -39.08 -44.42 -26.04
C TRP A 7 -38.37 -44.28 -24.68
N LEU A 8 -37.14 -44.80 -24.58
CA LEU A 8 -36.20 -44.45 -23.51
C LEU A 8 -35.60 -43.07 -23.83
N LEU A 9 -35.90 -42.06 -23.02
CA LEU A 9 -35.12 -40.83 -22.94
C LEU A 9 -34.06 -40.99 -21.84
N SER A 10 -32.82 -41.19 -22.25
CA SER A 10 -31.65 -41.10 -21.37
C SER A 10 -31.41 -39.62 -21.03
N LEU A 11 -31.71 -39.21 -19.79
CA LEU A 11 -31.29 -37.93 -19.25
C LEU A 11 -29.77 -37.98 -18.98
N LEU A 12 -28.97 -37.39 -19.87
CA LEU A 12 -27.59 -37.00 -19.54
C LEU A 12 -27.67 -35.79 -18.61
N GLY A 13 -27.35 -35.99 -17.33
CA GLY A 13 -27.13 -34.91 -16.38
C GLY A 13 -25.86 -34.15 -16.75
N LEU A 14 -26.03 -32.98 -17.37
CA LEU A 14 -24.96 -31.99 -17.52
C LEU A 14 -24.63 -31.45 -16.12
N LEU A 15 -23.53 -31.95 -15.54
CA LEU A 15 -22.85 -31.30 -14.43
C LEU A 15 -22.32 -29.96 -14.93
N THR A 16 -23.12 -28.91 -14.76
CA THR A 16 -22.64 -27.54 -14.89
C THR A 16 -21.77 -27.24 -13.67
N CYS A 17 -20.45 -27.40 -13.85
CA CYS A 17 -19.49 -26.86 -12.91
C CYS A 17 -19.70 -25.34 -12.89
N PRO A 18 -20.08 -24.73 -11.75
CA PRO A 18 -20.20 -23.28 -11.71
C PRO A 18 -18.82 -22.68 -12.00
N ILE A 19 -18.72 -21.95 -13.11
CA ILE A 19 -17.61 -21.05 -13.37
C ILE A 19 -17.65 -20.03 -12.22
N VAL A 20 -16.74 -20.17 -11.26
CA VAL A 20 -16.52 -19.13 -10.26
C VAL A 20 -15.98 -17.94 -11.02
N ALA A 21 -16.85 -16.97 -11.27
CA ALA A 21 -16.43 -15.65 -11.73
C ALA A 21 -15.47 -15.09 -10.68
N ASN A 22 -14.20 -14.98 -11.04
CA ASN A 22 -13.15 -14.40 -10.20
C ASN A 22 -13.41 -12.88 -10.12
N GLY A 23 -14.40 -12.49 -9.33
CA GLY A 23 -14.67 -11.08 -9.07
C GLY A 23 -13.52 -10.49 -8.28
N GLU A 24 -12.79 -9.54 -8.86
CA GLU A 24 -11.80 -8.74 -8.14
C GLU A 24 -12.49 -8.05 -6.95
N THR A 25 -12.27 -8.58 -5.75
CA THR A 25 -12.92 -8.04 -4.56
C THR A 25 -12.20 -6.76 -4.13
N VAL A 26 -12.87 -5.63 -4.29
CA VAL A 26 -12.44 -4.34 -3.74
C VAL A 26 -13.01 -4.22 -2.33
N ILE A 27 -12.15 -4.03 -1.34
CA ILE A 27 -12.55 -3.79 0.04
C ILE A 27 -12.52 -2.27 0.28
N ARG A 28 -13.60 -1.71 0.79
CA ARG A 28 -13.72 -0.28 1.10
C ARG A 28 -13.60 -0.09 2.61
N CYS A 29 -12.78 0.87 3.03
CA CYS A 29 -12.73 1.30 4.41
C CYS A 29 -14.05 2.01 4.75
N GLU A 30 -14.78 1.52 5.75
CA GLU A 30 -16.02 2.14 6.20
C GLU A 30 -15.76 3.54 6.78
N GLY A 31 -16.52 4.53 6.29
CA GLY A 31 -16.50 5.90 6.77
C GLY A 31 -15.81 6.89 5.83
N THR A 32 -15.89 8.17 6.18
CA THR A 32 -15.21 9.27 5.50
C THR A 32 -14.31 10.01 6.49
N TYR A 33 -13.14 10.43 6.01
CA TYR A 33 -12.07 10.96 6.85
C TYR A 33 -11.66 12.37 6.41
N PRO A 34 -11.23 13.27 7.31
CA PRO A 34 -10.98 14.67 6.96
C PRO A 34 -9.88 14.88 5.92
N LYS A 35 -8.89 13.98 5.86
CA LYS A 35 -7.74 14.05 4.97
C LYS A 35 -7.49 12.71 4.30
N HIS A 36 -6.66 12.72 3.26
CA HIS A 36 -6.48 11.59 2.36
C HIS A 36 -5.76 10.40 2.99
N LEU A 37 -5.97 9.23 2.39
CA LEU A 37 -5.28 7.99 2.72
C LEU A 37 -3.79 8.14 2.39
N GLN A 38 -2.93 7.56 3.22
CA GLN A 38 -1.48 7.69 3.18
C GLN A 38 -0.78 6.34 3.13
N GLY A 39 -1.42 5.30 3.67
CA GLY A 39 -0.92 3.93 3.61
C GLY A 39 -1.89 2.90 4.17
N VAL A 40 -1.53 1.64 3.96
CA VAL A 40 -2.29 0.50 4.47
C VAL A 40 -1.36 -0.60 4.97
N ALA A 41 -1.79 -1.29 6.03
CA ALA A 41 -1.21 -2.55 6.46
C ALA A 41 -2.32 -3.59 6.62
N LEU A 42 -1.95 -4.86 6.66
CA LEU A 42 -2.90 -5.94 6.87
C LEU A 42 -2.30 -7.04 7.74
N ASP A 43 -3.17 -7.71 8.48
CA ASP A 43 -2.91 -9.03 9.02
C ASP A 43 -3.99 -10.02 8.53
N ARG A 44 -4.04 -11.18 9.18
CA ARG A 44 -4.99 -12.24 8.88
C ARG A 44 -6.45 -11.79 9.06
N ASP A 45 -6.73 -10.96 10.05
CA ASP A 45 -8.09 -10.71 10.54
C ASP A 45 -8.56 -9.26 10.30
N ALA A 46 -7.63 -8.34 10.03
CA ALA A 46 -7.88 -6.92 9.94
C ALA A 46 -7.11 -6.22 8.82
N LEU A 47 -7.61 -5.03 8.47
CA LEU A 47 -6.93 -4.03 7.65
C LEU A 47 -6.72 -2.78 8.51
N TYR A 48 -5.59 -2.11 8.28
CA TYR A 48 -5.22 -0.89 8.96
C TYR A 48 -5.01 0.20 7.93
N TRP A 49 -5.60 1.36 8.17
CA TRP A 49 -5.64 2.47 7.22
C TRP A 49 -5.06 3.70 7.91
N SER A 50 -3.94 4.19 7.39
CA SER A 50 -3.36 5.45 7.84
C SER A 50 -3.87 6.55 6.92
N PHE A 51 -4.76 7.38 7.45
CA PHE A 51 -5.10 8.67 6.86
C PHE A 51 -4.28 9.75 7.54
N THR A 52 -4.10 10.89 6.87
CA THR A 52 -3.22 11.97 7.36
C THR A 52 -3.48 12.40 8.82
N THR A 53 -4.73 12.26 9.29
CA THR A 53 -5.16 12.65 10.66
C THR A 53 -5.92 11.55 11.41
N LYS A 54 -6.08 10.36 10.83
CA LYS A 54 -6.86 9.26 11.41
C LYS A 54 -6.15 7.93 11.20
N LEU A 55 -6.07 7.12 12.24
CA LEU A 55 -5.66 5.72 12.14
C LEU A 55 -6.90 4.84 12.35
N VAL A 56 -7.18 3.94 11.40
CA VAL A 56 -8.41 3.15 11.36
C VAL A 56 -8.09 1.67 11.28
N LYS A 57 -8.83 0.86 12.02
CA LYS A 57 -8.85 -0.59 11.93
C LYS A 57 -10.21 -1.06 11.42
N THR A 58 -10.21 -1.89 10.39
CA THR A 58 -11.40 -2.58 9.89
C THR A 58 -11.22 -4.08 9.95
N ASP A 59 -12.32 -4.83 9.84
CA ASP A 59 -12.24 -6.25 9.50
C ASP A 59 -11.83 -6.44 8.01
N ARG A 60 -11.73 -7.70 7.58
CA ARG A 60 -11.40 -8.07 6.19
C ARG A 60 -12.50 -7.75 5.17
N ALA A 61 -13.69 -7.36 5.60
CA ALA A 61 -14.76 -6.87 4.74
C ALA A 61 -14.77 -5.33 4.66
N GLY A 62 -13.92 -4.65 5.42
CA GLY A 62 -13.81 -3.20 5.45
C GLY A 62 -14.71 -2.52 6.49
N LYS A 63 -15.42 -3.30 7.31
CA LYS A 63 -16.26 -2.76 8.39
C LYS A 63 -15.38 -2.21 9.50
N LYS A 64 -15.66 -0.99 9.95
CA LYS A 64 -14.86 -0.31 10.98
C LYS A 64 -15.00 -1.01 12.33
N LEU A 65 -13.85 -1.37 12.90
CA LEU A 65 -13.74 -1.95 14.25
C LEU A 65 -13.30 -0.89 15.25
N GLN A 66 -12.37 -0.02 14.84
CA GLN A 66 -11.84 1.03 15.69
C GLN A 66 -11.26 2.18 14.87
N GLU A 67 -11.25 3.39 15.45
CA GLU A 67 -10.48 4.51 14.93
C GLU A 67 -9.81 5.29 16.05
N ARG A 68 -8.82 6.12 15.67
CA ARG A 68 -8.12 7.02 16.56
C ARG A 68 -7.72 8.30 15.84
N ASP A 69 -7.88 9.43 16.52
CA ASP A 69 -7.25 10.68 16.13
C ASP A 69 -5.74 10.60 16.32
N VAL A 70 -5.00 11.01 15.30
CA VAL A 70 -3.53 11.04 15.31
C VAL A 70 -3.04 12.44 14.96
N VAL A 71 -1.75 12.69 15.23
CA VAL A 71 -1.12 13.91 14.75
C VAL A 71 -1.17 13.97 13.23
N ASP A 72 -1.21 15.19 12.69
CA ASP A 72 -1.18 15.43 11.26
C ASP A 72 0.08 14.83 10.60
N HIS A 73 0.04 14.66 9.29
CA HIS A 73 1.12 14.02 8.51
C HIS A 73 1.45 12.58 8.91
N HIS A 74 0.44 11.79 9.33
CA HIS A 74 0.57 10.34 9.38
C HIS A 74 0.74 9.77 7.97
N GLY A 75 1.91 9.20 7.70
CA GLY A 75 2.28 8.62 6.42
C GLY A 75 1.89 7.15 6.29
N ASP A 76 2.63 6.42 5.45
CA ASP A 76 2.46 4.98 5.27
C ASP A 76 2.90 4.19 6.51
N LEU A 77 2.38 2.97 6.65
CA LEU A 77 2.56 2.14 7.83
C LEU A 77 2.84 0.68 7.46
N CYS A 78 3.56 -0.01 8.34
CA CYS A 78 3.70 -1.46 8.27
C CYS A 78 3.30 -2.12 9.59
N LEU A 79 2.87 -3.37 9.52
CA LEU A 79 2.62 -4.20 10.69
C LEU A 79 3.86 -5.04 11.00
N HIS A 80 4.29 -5.02 12.24
CA HIS A 80 5.39 -5.85 12.72
C HIS A 80 5.14 -6.33 14.15
N ARG A 81 5.09 -7.65 14.36
CA ARG A 81 4.97 -8.29 15.69
C ARG A 81 3.83 -7.72 16.57
N GLY A 82 2.67 -7.48 15.96
CA GLY A 82 1.49 -6.95 16.67
C GLY A 82 1.52 -5.43 16.90
N GLU A 83 2.49 -4.73 16.34
CA GLU A 83 2.57 -3.27 16.35
C GLU A 83 2.42 -2.70 14.95
N LEU A 84 1.69 -1.59 14.85
CA LEU A 84 1.69 -0.73 13.68
C LEU A 84 2.80 0.30 13.85
N LEU A 85 3.67 0.37 12.85
CA LEU A 85 4.75 1.34 12.76
C LEU A 85 4.37 2.32 11.65
N VAL A 86 4.21 3.60 12.00
CA VAL A 86 3.79 4.63 11.04
C VAL A 86 4.92 5.63 10.84
N ALA A 87 5.28 5.91 9.59
CA ALA A 87 6.19 7.00 9.26
C ALA A 87 5.48 8.35 9.43
N VAL A 88 6.08 9.27 10.18
CA VAL A 88 5.49 10.58 10.48
C VAL A 88 6.56 11.66 10.30
N ASN A 89 6.21 12.72 9.59
CA ASN A 89 7.02 13.94 9.52
C ASN A 89 6.22 15.14 10.06
N LEU A 90 6.72 15.77 11.12
CA LEU A 90 6.12 16.97 11.72
C LEU A 90 6.80 18.28 11.28
N GLY A 91 7.84 18.17 10.43
CA GLY A 91 8.56 19.28 9.84
C GLY A 91 8.11 19.56 8.40
N LYS A 92 8.95 20.25 7.63
CA LYS A 92 8.66 20.55 6.22
C LYS A 92 8.97 19.35 5.33
N PHE A 93 7.93 18.73 4.79
CA PHE A 93 8.07 17.65 3.82
C PHE A 93 8.67 18.19 2.51
N ASN A 94 9.59 17.43 1.93
CA ASN A 94 10.25 17.71 0.66
C ASN A 94 11.08 19.01 0.59
N ASP A 95 11.45 19.60 1.73
CA ASP A 95 12.24 20.83 1.78
C ASP A 95 13.70 20.56 1.39
N PRO A 96 14.26 21.20 0.33
CA PRO A 96 15.65 21.03 -0.07
C PRO A 96 16.68 21.27 1.03
N GLN A 97 16.34 22.11 2.01
CA GLN A 97 17.20 22.40 3.17
C GLN A 97 17.21 21.27 4.21
N GLY A 98 16.29 20.31 4.13
CA GLY A 98 16.18 19.19 5.06
C GLY A 98 15.54 19.56 6.40
N ASN A 99 14.64 20.54 6.43
CA ASN A 99 13.93 20.98 7.64
C ASN A 99 12.78 20.02 8.06
N ALA A 100 13.02 18.71 7.97
CA ALA A 100 12.08 17.67 8.36
C ALA A 100 12.19 17.34 9.85
N ASP A 101 11.12 16.80 10.44
CA ASP A 101 11.09 16.31 11.82
C ASP A 101 10.47 14.92 11.85
N ASN A 102 11.32 13.90 11.79
CA ASN A 102 10.93 12.54 11.39
C ASN A 102 10.86 11.57 12.56
N TRP A 103 9.77 10.82 12.58
CA TRP A 103 9.44 9.89 13.65
C TRP A 103 8.84 8.60 13.09
N ILE A 104 9.02 7.51 13.84
CA ILE A 104 8.17 6.33 13.73
C ILE A 104 7.24 6.29 14.93
N TYR A 105 5.94 6.40 14.68
CA TYR A 105 4.91 6.26 15.70
C TYR A 105 4.51 4.79 15.83
N ARG A 106 4.40 4.31 17.07
CA ARG A 106 4.09 2.92 17.39
C ARG A 106 2.72 2.83 18.00
N TYR A 107 1.91 1.90 17.48
CA TYR A 107 0.59 1.59 18.03
C TYR A 107 0.44 0.09 18.20
N ARG A 108 -0.26 -0.33 19.25
CA ARG A 108 -0.68 -1.73 19.38
C ARG A 108 -1.75 -2.02 18.33
N ALA A 109 -1.54 -3.04 17.50
CA ALA A 109 -2.47 -3.37 16.42
C ALA A 109 -3.83 -3.88 16.94
N ALA A 110 -3.86 -4.46 18.15
CA ALA A 110 -5.07 -4.98 18.76
C ALA A 110 -6.15 -3.89 18.95
N ASP A 111 -5.75 -2.73 19.46
CA ASP A 111 -6.65 -1.69 19.99
C ASP A 111 -6.24 -0.25 19.62
N LEU A 112 -5.30 -0.08 18.68
CA LEU A 112 -4.74 1.22 18.27
C LEU A 112 -4.19 2.07 19.44
N GLN A 113 -3.82 1.45 20.56
CA GLN A 113 -3.19 2.15 21.68
C GLN A 113 -1.83 2.69 21.25
N PHE A 114 -1.59 3.99 21.41
CA PHE A 114 -0.27 4.60 21.18
C PHE A 114 0.74 4.08 22.21
N LEU A 115 1.86 3.55 21.72
CA LEU A 115 2.92 2.93 22.52
C LEU A 115 4.15 3.84 22.69
N GLY A 116 4.30 4.85 21.84
CA GLY A 116 5.44 5.76 21.84
C GLY A 116 5.90 6.10 20.43
N LYS A 117 6.99 6.88 20.34
CA LYS A 117 7.61 7.27 19.07
C LYS A 117 9.12 7.16 19.11
N ILE A 118 9.72 6.96 17.94
CA ILE A 118 11.16 6.78 17.76
C ILE A 118 11.65 7.84 16.78
N ALA A 119 12.68 8.60 17.16
CA ALA A 119 13.28 9.60 16.27
C ALA A 119 14.11 8.91 15.18
N ILE A 120 13.98 9.38 13.95
CA ILE A 120 14.73 8.87 12.78
C ILE A 120 15.39 10.04 12.02
N PRO A 121 16.33 10.75 12.66
CA PRO A 121 16.87 12.01 12.16
C PRO A 121 17.68 11.87 10.85
N GLN A 122 18.07 10.66 10.46
CA GLN A 122 18.81 10.42 9.22
C GLN A 122 17.94 10.62 7.98
N VAL A 123 16.62 10.47 8.10
CA VAL A 123 15.70 10.76 6.99
C VAL A 123 15.71 12.26 6.75
N LYS A 124 16.17 12.70 5.57
CA LYS A 124 16.46 14.12 5.32
C LYS A 124 15.25 14.96 4.90
N TYR A 125 14.41 14.42 4.01
CA TYR A 125 13.40 15.21 3.27
C TYR A 125 11.96 14.94 3.71
N GLY A 126 11.79 14.38 4.91
CA GLY A 126 10.48 13.99 5.44
C GLY A 126 10.22 12.50 5.25
N ALA A 127 9.89 11.79 6.32
CA ALA A 127 9.47 10.40 6.29
C ALA A 127 8.05 10.30 5.71
N GLY A 128 7.93 9.60 4.59
CA GLY A 128 6.66 9.32 3.92
C GLY A 128 6.15 7.93 4.26
N GLY A 129 7.02 6.92 4.23
CA GLY A 129 6.60 5.54 4.43
C GLY A 129 7.64 4.63 5.04
N ILE A 130 7.19 3.43 5.40
CA ILE A 130 7.99 2.41 6.08
C ILE A 130 7.65 1.01 5.57
N GLY A 131 8.69 0.22 5.30
CA GLY A 131 8.58 -1.20 5.01
C GLY A 131 9.41 -2.04 5.98
N VAL A 132 9.11 -3.33 6.06
CA VAL A 132 9.87 -4.28 6.89
C VAL A 132 10.15 -5.57 6.14
N ARG A 133 11.36 -6.12 6.32
CA ARG A 133 11.76 -7.45 5.86
C ARG A 133 12.64 -8.11 6.91
N GLU A 134 12.25 -9.27 7.44
CA GLU A 134 13.09 -10.08 8.34
C GLU A 134 13.65 -9.28 9.55
N ASN A 135 12.85 -8.36 10.10
CA ASN A 135 13.22 -7.40 11.17
C ASN A 135 14.19 -6.26 10.78
N ARG A 136 14.42 -6.07 9.48
CA ARG A 136 15.08 -4.88 8.95
C ARG A 136 14.03 -3.90 8.46
N PHE A 137 14.10 -2.67 8.96
CA PHE A 137 13.16 -1.61 8.62
C PHE A 137 13.77 -0.73 7.55
N VAL A 138 12.94 -0.31 6.60
CA VAL A 138 13.31 0.69 5.62
C VAL A 138 12.36 1.86 5.75
N VAL A 139 12.90 3.07 5.86
CA VAL A 139 12.12 4.30 5.84
C VAL A 139 12.42 5.04 4.54
N VAL A 140 11.37 5.55 3.92
CA VAL A 140 11.39 6.27 2.64
C VAL A 140 10.62 7.58 2.78
N GLY A 141 10.71 8.45 1.79
CA GLY A 141 10.01 9.73 1.87
C GLY A 141 10.38 10.72 0.79
N GLY A 142 10.42 11.99 1.19
CA GLY A 142 10.61 13.13 0.29
C GLY A 142 11.84 13.04 -0.60
N LEU A 143 11.74 13.68 -1.77
CA LEU A 143 12.83 13.85 -2.72
C LEU A 143 12.86 15.29 -3.24
N ALA A 144 13.83 16.07 -2.75
CA ALA A 144 13.99 17.45 -3.16
C ALA A 144 14.21 17.55 -4.70
N PRO A 145 13.67 18.58 -5.36
CA PRO A 145 13.85 18.79 -6.80
C PRO A 145 15.32 18.78 -7.22
N GLY A 146 15.61 18.17 -8.38
CA GLY A 146 16.95 18.08 -8.95
C GLY A 146 17.77 16.88 -8.48
N ILE A 147 17.28 16.09 -7.52
CA ILE A 147 17.91 14.82 -7.12
C ILE A 147 17.43 13.69 -8.06
N ASP A 148 18.38 12.92 -8.59
CA ASP A 148 18.18 11.89 -9.61
C ASP A 148 18.02 10.46 -9.06
N HIS A 149 17.89 10.31 -7.74
CA HIS A 149 17.74 9.02 -7.09
C HIS A 149 16.87 9.14 -5.84
N ASN A 150 16.07 8.12 -5.55
CA ASN A 150 15.38 8.02 -4.28
C ASN A 150 16.30 7.43 -3.20
N LEU A 151 16.02 7.77 -1.94
CA LEU A 151 16.76 7.27 -0.79
C LEU A 151 15.92 6.29 0.02
N VAL A 152 16.57 5.22 0.48
CA VAL A 152 16.01 4.25 1.41
C VAL A 152 16.90 4.17 2.64
N TYR A 153 16.37 4.50 3.81
CA TYR A 153 17.11 4.52 5.06
C TYR A 153 16.85 3.22 5.82
N GLU A 154 17.87 2.39 5.95
CA GLU A 154 17.79 1.09 6.63
C GLU A 154 18.10 1.23 8.13
N TYR A 155 17.30 0.58 8.95
CA TYR A 155 17.45 0.47 10.40
C TYR A 155 17.36 -1.00 10.82
N ASP A 156 18.09 -1.37 11.87
CA ASP A 156 17.95 -2.70 12.49
C ASP A 156 16.74 -2.78 13.44
N SER A 157 16.57 -3.94 14.08
CA SER A 157 15.45 -4.18 15.00
C SER A 157 15.47 -3.32 16.27
N GLU A 158 16.60 -2.69 16.58
CA GLU A 158 16.77 -1.76 17.70
C GLU A 158 16.68 -0.29 17.25
N TRP A 159 16.26 -0.05 16.00
CA TRP A 159 16.18 1.28 15.38
C TRP A 159 17.52 2.00 15.28
N LYS A 160 18.63 1.26 15.25
CA LYS A 160 19.94 1.84 14.92
C LYS A 160 20.03 1.97 13.41
N PHE A 161 20.35 3.18 12.95
CA PHE A 161 20.58 3.46 11.54
C PHE A 161 21.76 2.63 11.02
N GLN A 162 21.55 1.96 9.88
CA GLN A 162 22.56 1.14 9.23
C GLN A 162 23.15 1.86 8.03
N LYS A 163 22.29 2.25 7.06
CA LYS A 163 22.73 2.82 5.79
C LYS A 163 21.61 3.57 5.07
N ALA A 164 21.99 4.60 4.32
CA ALA A 164 21.13 5.20 3.30
C ALA A 164 21.51 4.61 1.93
N HIS A 165 20.58 3.87 1.32
CA HIS A 165 20.72 3.28 0.00
C HIS A 165 20.14 4.23 -1.05
N ARG A 166 20.67 4.12 -2.28
CA ARG A 166 20.22 4.91 -3.42
C ARG A 166 19.53 3.99 -4.42
N ILE A 167 18.33 4.37 -4.84
CA ILE A 167 17.65 3.78 -6.00
C ILE A 167 17.82 4.77 -7.15
N THR A 168 18.59 4.40 -8.18
CA THR A 168 18.86 5.23 -9.38
C THR A 168 17.62 5.34 -10.27
N SER A 169 16.58 6.00 -9.78
CA SER A 169 15.24 6.09 -10.37
C SER A 169 15.03 7.28 -11.31
N GLY A 170 16.01 8.18 -11.39
CA GLY A 170 15.75 9.57 -11.76
C GLY A 170 14.88 10.26 -10.69
N TYR A 171 14.51 11.51 -10.97
CA TYR A 171 13.59 12.25 -10.14
C TYR A 171 12.19 11.60 -10.12
N THR A 172 11.56 11.63 -8.96
CA THR A 172 10.15 11.31 -8.71
C THR A 172 9.53 12.45 -7.91
N LEU A 173 8.38 12.98 -8.36
CA LEU A 173 7.78 14.15 -7.76
C LEU A 173 7.42 13.90 -6.28
N MET A 174 8.10 14.59 -5.36
CA MET A 174 7.96 14.43 -3.90
C MET A 174 8.42 13.09 -3.30
N GLY A 175 9.08 12.24 -4.09
CA GLY A 175 9.69 11.01 -3.59
C GLY A 175 8.74 9.83 -3.40
N ILE A 176 9.17 8.88 -2.56
CA ILE A 176 8.45 7.64 -2.27
C ILE A 176 7.54 7.85 -1.06
N GLN A 177 6.28 7.45 -1.20
CA GLN A 177 5.29 7.48 -0.12
C GLN A 177 5.10 6.12 0.54
N THR A 178 5.14 5.03 -0.21
CA THR A 178 4.81 3.69 0.32
C THR A 178 5.91 2.67 0.05
N ALA A 179 6.05 1.67 0.92
CA ALA A 179 7.07 0.63 0.76
C ALA A 179 6.60 -0.74 1.26
N THR A 180 6.72 -1.77 0.41
CA THR A 180 6.55 -3.17 0.85
C THR A 180 7.58 -4.08 0.22
N PHE A 181 7.92 -5.16 0.94
CA PHE A 181 8.65 -6.29 0.39
C PHE A 181 7.68 -7.43 0.10
N ALA A 182 7.73 -8.00 -1.11
CA ALA A 182 6.92 -9.15 -1.50
C ALA A 182 7.63 -9.92 -2.62
N GLY A 183 7.54 -11.26 -2.61
CA GLY A 183 8.06 -12.08 -3.72
C GLY A 183 9.53 -11.82 -4.09
N GLY A 184 10.39 -11.53 -3.11
CA GLY A 184 11.82 -11.26 -3.34
C GLY A 184 12.14 -9.84 -3.83
N ARG A 185 11.18 -8.91 -3.80
CA ARG A 185 11.33 -7.56 -4.36
C ARG A 185 10.78 -6.50 -3.43
N TRP A 186 11.37 -5.31 -3.53
CA TRP A 186 10.81 -4.10 -2.97
C TRP A 186 9.92 -3.39 -3.98
N TYR A 187 8.80 -2.89 -3.50
CA TYR A 187 7.84 -2.09 -4.25
C TYR A 187 7.68 -0.75 -3.56
N PHE A 188 7.83 0.33 -4.32
CA PHE A 188 7.80 1.70 -3.80
C PHE A 188 6.81 2.56 -4.58
N GLY A 189 5.69 2.91 -3.95
CA GLY A 189 4.72 3.84 -4.53
C GLY A 189 5.20 5.28 -4.35
N CYS A 190 5.32 6.02 -5.43
CA CYS A 190 5.77 7.41 -5.44
C CYS A 190 4.59 8.34 -5.67
N TYR A 191 4.62 9.48 -4.98
CA TYR A 191 3.73 10.58 -5.35
C TYR A 191 4.02 11.06 -6.77
N GLY A 192 3.01 11.68 -7.38
CA GLY A 192 3.20 12.41 -8.62
C GLY A 192 1.97 12.51 -9.50
N LYS A 193 2.13 13.26 -10.59
CA LYS A 193 1.24 13.27 -11.74
C LYS A 193 2.14 13.23 -12.99
N PRO A 194 2.36 12.05 -13.61
CA PRO A 194 1.78 10.76 -13.25
C PRO A 194 2.35 10.18 -11.93
N PRO A 195 1.58 9.34 -11.20
CA PRO A 195 2.10 8.55 -10.09
C PRO A 195 2.97 7.40 -10.63
N MET A 196 3.99 7.02 -9.86
CA MET A 196 4.96 6.01 -10.28
C MET A 196 5.10 4.88 -9.27
N LEU A 197 5.32 3.67 -9.76
CA LEU A 197 5.77 2.52 -8.97
C LEU A 197 7.21 2.22 -9.35
N LEU A 198 8.10 2.18 -8.35
CA LEU A 198 9.45 1.64 -8.51
C LEU A 198 9.47 0.21 -7.99
N ILE A 199 10.11 -0.68 -8.75
CA ILE A 199 10.40 -2.04 -8.31
C ILE A 199 11.92 -2.16 -8.20
N ALA A 200 12.40 -2.66 -7.07
CA ALA A 200 13.81 -2.90 -6.83
C ALA A 200 14.05 -4.31 -6.29
N ASN A 201 15.27 -4.83 -6.45
CA ASN A 201 15.66 -6.07 -5.80
C ASN A 201 16.02 -5.84 -4.32
N GLU A 202 16.41 -6.90 -3.62
CA GLU A 202 16.77 -6.87 -2.19
C GLU A 202 17.91 -5.92 -1.83
N ARG A 203 18.72 -5.50 -2.81
CA ARG A 203 19.85 -4.57 -2.65
C ARG A 203 19.50 -3.14 -3.06
N PHE A 204 18.22 -2.86 -3.29
CA PHE A 204 17.70 -1.57 -3.78
C PHE A 204 18.19 -1.18 -5.18
N GLU A 205 18.63 -2.17 -5.98
CA GLU A 205 18.93 -1.95 -7.40
C GLU A 205 17.60 -1.89 -8.17
N LEU A 206 17.39 -0.82 -8.94
CA LEU A 206 16.16 -0.61 -9.69
C LEU A 206 15.97 -1.68 -10.76
N LEU A 207 14.85 -2.39 -10.70
CA LEU A 207 14.42 -3.36 -11.70
C LEU A 207 13.47 -2.75 -12.74
N GLY A 208 12.69 -1.73 -12.34
CA GLY A 208 11.82 -1.01 -13.25
C GLY A 208 11.09 0.16 -12.61
N LYS A 209 10.63 1.08 -13.45
CA LYS A 209 9.85 2.27 -13.09
C LYS A 209 8.62 2.32 -13.99
N PHE A 210 7.44 2.32 -13.39
CA PHE A 210 6.18 2.13 -14.08
C PHE A 210 5.20 3.25 -13.71
N GLU A 211 4.45 3.75 -14.69
CA GLU A 211 3.31 4.62 -14.43
C GLU A 211 2.16 3.78 -13.86
N PHE A 212 2.12 3.70 -12.54
CA PHE A 212 1.17 2.88 -11.78
C PHE A 212 1.01 3.49 -10.39
N ASP A 213 -0.22 3.75 -9.97
CA ASP A 213 -0.47 4.36 -8.67
C ASP A 213 -0.52 3.30 -7.56
N ALA A 214 0.49 3.36 -6.69
CA ALA A 214 0.53 2.64 -5.42
C ALA A 214 0.89 3.59 -4.26
N SER A 215 0.71 4.90 -4.47
CA SER A 215 1.19 5.95 -3.56
C SER A 215 0.35 6.12 -2.30
N LEU A 216 -0.87 5.55 -2.26
CA LEU A 216 -1.79 5.66 -1.12
C LEU A 216 -1.85 4.39 -0.26
N GLY A 217 -1.07 3.38 -0.60
CA GLY A 217 -0.86 2.18 0.19
C GLY A 217 -0.48 0.99 -0.68
N ILE A 218 0.51 0.24 -0.24
CA ILE A 218 0.91 -1.03 -0.85
C ILE A 218 1.37 -1.99 0.24
N VAL A 219 0.84 -3.20 0.25
CA VAL A 219 1.26 -4.23 1.22
C VAL A 219 1.32 -5.59 0.54
N GLY A 220 2.42 -6.30 0.74
CA GLY A 220 2.60 -7.67 0.30
C GLY A 220 1.90 -8.67 1.20
N ASP A 221 1.41 -9.77 0.64
CA ASP A 221 1.01 -10.95 1.41
C ASP A 221 2.00 -12.11 1.24
N ASP A 222 1.87 -13.14 2.08
CA ASP A 222 2.78 -14.30 2.10
C ASP A 222 2.78 -15.10 0.80
N SER A 223 1.77 -14.93 -0.06
CA SER A 223 1.73 -15.55 -1.39
C SER A 223 2.48 -14.76 -2.47
N GLY A 224 3.04 -13.60 -2.10
CA GLY A 224 3.70 -12.67 -3.01
C GLY A 224 2.72 -11.81 -3.80
N SER A 225 1.41 -11.84 -3.50
CA SER A 225 0.46 -10.88 -4.06
C SER A 225 0.65 -9.52 -3.40
N LEU A 226 0.17 -8.48 -4.08
CA LEU A 226 0.16 -7.11 -3.59
C LEU A 226 -1.26 -6.67 -3.36
N TRP A 227 -1.50 -6.01 -2.24
CA TRP A 227 -2.72 -5.28 -1.98
C TRP A 227 -2.42 -3.79 -2.15
N ILE A 228 -3.06 -3.15 -3.11
CA ILE A 228 -2.81 -1.76 -3.47
C ILE A 228 -4.05 -0.94 -3.13
N ALA A 229 -3.83 0.11 -2.37
CA ALA A 229 -4.87 1.00 -1.92
C ALA A 229 -5.05 2.19 -2.86
N SER A 230 -6.28 2.70 -2.88
CA SER A 230 -6.66 3.92 -3.55
C SER A 230 -7.59 4.72 -2.66
N GLY A 231 -7.58 6.02 -2.83
CA GLY A 231 -8.45 6.93 -2.07
C GLY A 231 -9.09 7.97 -2.98
N ARG A 232 -10.25 8.46 -2.55
CA ARG A 232 -10.95 9.55 -3.23
C ARG A 232 -11.32 10.60 -2.21
N CYS A 233 -10.98 11.85 -2.47
CA CYS A 233 -11.44 12.97 -1.67
C CYS A 233 -12.46 13.77 -2.45
N ASN A 234 -13.56 14.13 -1.80
CA ASN A 234 -14.58 15.00 -2.34
C ASN A 234 -14.82 16.16 -1.38
N GLY A 235 -13.94 17.18 -1.44
CA GLY A 235 -14.09 18.45 -0.73
C GLY A 235 -14.78 18.33 0.63
N ALA A 236 -16.02 18.82 0.71
CA ALA A 236 -16.83 18.86 1.92
C ALA A 236 -17.24 17.48 2.50
N ALA A 237 -17.25 16.41 1.69
CA ALA A 237 -17.62 15.06 2.11
C ALA A 237 -16.45 14.26 2.72
N GLY A 238 -15.22 14.79 2.66
CA GLY A 238 -14.02 14.12 3.16
C GLY A 238 -13.40 13.15 2.16
N CYS A 239 -12.63 12.20 2.67
CA CYS A 239 -11.84 11.23 1.92
C CYS A 239 -12.19 9.79 2.30
N GLU A 240 -12.21 8.94 1.30
CA GLU A 240 -12.47 7.50 1.41
C GLU A 240 -11.21 6.70 1.07
N GLY A 241 -11.14 5.45 1.55
CA GLY A 241 -10.09 4.50 1.23
C GLY A 241 -10.66 3.18 0.72
N SER A 242 -9.97 2.55 -0.22
CA SER A 242 -10.27 1.19 -0.68
C SER A 242 -8.99 0.46 -1.06
N ILE A 243 -9.02 -0.87 -1.08
CA ILE A 243 -7.87 -1.71 -1.40
C ILE A 243 -8.32 -2.86 -2.30
N ARG A 244 -7.46 -3.23 -3.26
CA ARG A 244 -7.67 -4.37 -4.15
C ARG A 244 -6.43 -5.25 -4.14
N ARG A 245 -6.64 -6.56 -4.22
CA ARG A 245 -5.57 -7.55 -4.37
C ARG A 245 -5.17 -7.69 -5.83
N PHE A 246 -3.88 -7.86 -6.04
CA PHE A 246 -3.28 -7.97 -7.34
C PHE A 246 -2.15 -9.00 -7.36
N GLN A 247 -1.99 -9.72 -8.48
CA GLN A 247 -0.84 -10.60 -8.68
C GLN A 247 0.24 -9.84 -9.48
N PRO A 248 1.44 -9.59 -8.92
CA PRO A 248 2.52 -8.98 -9.69
C PRO A 248 3.00 -9.91 -10.80
N THR A 249 3.48 -9.33 -11.89
CA THR A 249 4.09 -10.10 -12.99
C THR A 249 5.59 -10.28 -12.75
N GLN A 250 6.22 -11.22 -13.47
CA GLN A 250 7.67 -11.38 -13.39
C GLN A 250 8.43 -10.12 -13.78
N SER A 251 7.90 -9.30 -14.70
CA SER A 251 8.60 -8.15 -15.28
C SER A 251 8.08 -6.79 -14.83
N GLY A 252 7.03 -6.69 -14.01
CA GLY A 252 6.44 -5.39 -13.72
C GLY A 252 5.26 -5.41 -12.74
N PRO A 253 4.48 -4.32 -12.70
CA PRO A 253 3.29 -4.24 -11.86
C PRO A 253 2.30 -5.35 -12.22
N PRO A 254 1.29 -5.55 -11.38
CA PRO A 254 0.16 -6.39 -11.74
C PRO A 254 -0.49 -5.97 -13.05
N ARG A 255 -1.01 -6.94 -13.80
CA ARG A 255 -1.90 -6.63 -14.93
C ARG A 255 -3.20 -6.06 -14.36
N VAL A 256 -3.57 -4.87 -14.80
CA VAL A 256 -4.92 -4.36 -14.61
C VAL A 256 -5.71 -4.87 -15.80
N ASP A 257 -6.54 -5.90 -15.60
CA ASP A 257 -7.50 -6.31 -16.62
C ASP A 257 -8.65 -5.29 -16.64
N SER A 258 -8.39 -4.08 -17.13
CA SER A 258 -9.46 -3.11 -17.41
C SER A 258 -10.10 -3.48 -18.76
N PRO A 259 -11.43 -3.60 -18.86
CA PRO A 259 -12.10 -3.41 -20.14
C PRO A 259 -11.71 -2.01 -20.63
N ARG A 260 -11.18 -1.89 -21.85
CA ARG A 260 -11.04 -0.59 -22.49
C ARG A 260 -12.45 -0.04 -22.67
N GLU A 261 -12.92 0.81 -21.77
CA GLU A 261 -14.02 1.70 -22.09
C GLU A 261 -13.53 2.57 -23.26
N ALA A 262 -14.15 2.37 -24.41
CA ALA A 262 -13.91 3.21 -25.57
C ALA A 262 -14.22 4.67 -25.16
N PRO A 263 -13.40 5.64 -25.59
CA PRO A 263 -13.66 7.04 -25.29
C PRO A 263 -15.07 7.42 -25.77
N PRO A 264 -15.78 8.30 -25.04
CA PRO A 264 -17.09 8.76 -25.47
C PRO A 264 -16.98 9.34 -26.88
N LYS A 265 -17.81 8.83 -27.79
CA LYS A 265 -17.95 9.43 -29.13
C LYS A 265 -18.41 10.88 -28.93
N ARG A 266 -17.63 11.80 -29.49
CA ARG A 266 -17.97 13.23 -29.58
C ARG A 266 -19.24 13.43 -30.38
#